data_AF-A0A3M8G4N7-F1
#
_entry.id   AF-A0A3M8G4N7-F1
#
_cell.length_a   1.000
_cell.length_b   1.000
_cell.length_c   1.000
_cell.angle_alpha   90.00
_cell.angle_beta   90.00
_cell.angle_gamma   90.00
#
_symmetry.space_group_name_H-M   'P 1'
#
loop_
_entity.id
_entity.type
_entity.pdbx_description
1 polymer ?
#
loop_
_entity_poly.entity_id
_entity_poly.type
_entity_poly.pdbx_seq_one_letter_code
_entity_poly.pdbx_strand_id
1 'polypeptide(L)'
;MFYIITQVLTSRDVDTIQKEITSIVNPTKKIKDLEKKIEFADTYANRLDLADAYFEIQAYQNAIFNYEKTLEDEVQNATYANQKLVQSNFEIEDFEKVIFYAEKIKALPEFKASKEQFCYGLALQSIGEIEKAETELKSIDRPYSNYSERLELAKFYLSHDKTEDGQALLEEISNEAKYMTKQNRRLFRKTITEVEQILKTL
;
A
#
# COMPACT_ATOMS: atom_id res chain seq x y z
N MET A 1 -30.91 -15.90 -21.91
CA MET A 1 -29.95 -16.01 -23.01
C MET A 1 -28.56 -15.82 -22.44
N PHE A 2 -27.70 -16.82 -22.56
CA PHE A 2 -26.29 -16.73 -22.17
C PHE A 2 -25.50 -16.03 -23.28
N TYR A 3 -24.64 -15.07 -22.91
CA TYR A 3 -23.61 -14.55 -23.82
C TYR A 3 -22.24 -14.85 -23.20
N ILE A 4 -21.56 -15.83 -23.80
CA ILE A 4 -20.14 -16.08 -23.63
C ILE A 4 -19.43 -15.13 -24.59
N ILE A 5 -18.46 -14.36 -24.10
CA ILE A 5 -17.44 -13.74 -24.96
C ILE A 5 -16.09 -14.25 -24.49
N THR A 6 -15.59 -15.26 -25.20
CA THR A 6 -14.21 -15.73 -25.14
C THR A 6 -13.34 -14.97 -26.15
N GLN A 7 -12.19 -14.52 -25.64
CA GLN A 7 -10.89 -14.28 -26.29
C GLN A 7 -10.83 -13.29 -27.48
N VAL A 8 -9.99 -12.25 -27.32
CA VAL A 8 -8.67 -12.18 -27.97
C VAL A 8 -7.69 -11.41 -27.05
N LEU A 9 -6.79 -12.12 -26.38
CA LEU A 9 -5.56 -11.54 -25.82
C LEU A 9 -4.62 -11.26 -27.01
N THR A 10 -4.44 -10.00 -27.35
CA THR A 10 -3.48 -9.59 -28.38
C THR A 10 -2.25 -9.02 -27.68
N SER A 11 -1.09 -9.63 -27.92
CA SER A 11 0.23 -9.37 -27.33
C SER A 11 0.86 -8.04 -27.76
N ARG A 12 0.21 -6.91 -27.49
CA ARG A 12 0.69 -5.57 -27.91
C ARG A 12 0.92 -4.52 -26.81
N ASP A 13 0.79 -4.87 -25.53
CA ASP A 13 0.98 -3.89 -24.43
C ASP A 13 2.34 -4.00 -23.71
N VAL A 14 3.34 -4.63 -24.31
CA VAL A 14 4.67 -4.76 -23.68
C VAL A 14 5.58 -3.54 -23.96
N ASP A 15 5.23 -2.65 -24.90
CA ASP A 15 6.15 -1.62 -25.40
C ASP A 15 5.99 -0.21 -24.78
N THR A 16 5.28 -0.05 -23.65
CA THR A 16 5.03 1.28 -23.06
C THR A 16 5.77 1.56 -21.74
N ILE A 17 6.94 0.94 -21.52
CA ILE A 17 7.80 1.24 -20.34
C ILE A 17 9.16 1.77 -20.78
N GLN A 18 9.18 2.82 -21.60
CA GLN A 18 10.42 3.55 -21.87
C GLN A 18 10.19 5.07 -21.92
N LYS A 19 10.62 5.74 -20.83
CA LYS A 19 11.05 7.14 -20.66
C LYS A 19 10.87 7.48 -19.18
N GLU A 20 11.81 7.89 -18.35
CA GLU A 20 13.17 8.44 -18.44
C GLU A 20 13.73 8.31 -17.01
N ILE A 21 14.91 7.73 -16.75
CA ILE A 21 15.76 8.09 -15.60
C ILE A 21 17.22 7.87 -16.05
N THR A 22 18.01 8.92 -16.09
CA THR A 22 19.47 8.86 -16.24
C THR A 22 20.09 8.12 -15.04
N SER A 23 21.01 7.19 -15.32
CA SER A 23 21.55 6.13 -14.46
C SER A 23 20.61 4.93 -14.20
N ILE A 24 20.10 4.32 -15.27
CA ILE A 24 19.33 3.07 -15.20
C ILE A 24 20.26 1.94 -14.74
N VAL A 25 20.36 1.72 -13.42
CA VAL A 25 20.56 0.36 -12.92
C VAL A 25 19.38 -0.42 -13.45
N ASN A 26 19.61 -1.29 -14.44
CA ASN A 26 18.57 -2.15 -14.96
C ASN A 26 18.01 -2.96 -13.78
N PRO A 27 16.75 -2.76 -13.35
CA PRO A 27 16.19 -3.44 -12.17
C PRO A 27 16.31 -4.96 -12.29
N THR A 28 16.24 -5.48 -13.52
CA THR A 28 16.43 -6.90 -13.83
C THR A 28 17.86 -7.38 -13.54
N LYS A 29 18.88 -6.54 -13.78
CA LYS A 29 20.27 -6.89 -13.44
C LYS A 29 20.49 -6.91 -11.93
N LYS A 30 19.97 -5.91 -11.20
CA LYS A 30 20.03 -5.85 -9.73
C LYS A 30 19.45 -7.13 -9.12
N ILE A 31 18.26 -7.53 -9.55
CA ILE A 31 17.60 -8.75 -9.06
C ILE A 31 18.45 -9.99 -9.35
N LYS A 32 18.93 -10.18 -10.60
CA LYS A 32 19.78 -11.32 -10.96
C LYS A 32 21.07 -11.39 -10.15
N ASP A 33 21.69 -10.25 -9.87
CA ASP A 33 22.89 -10.19 -9.06
C ASP A 33 22.60 -10.54 -7.59
N LEU A 34 21.44 -10.16 -7.06
CA LEU A 34 20.97 -10.53 -5.71
C LEU A 34 20.56 -12.01 -5.60
N GLU A 35 19.90 -12.57 -6.61
CA GLU A 35 19.58 -14.00 -6.69
C GLU A 35 20.87 -14.85 -6.62
N LYS A 36 21.90 -14.48 -7.38
CA LYS A 36 23.22 -15.14 -7.32
C LYS A 36 23.89 -15.03 -5.94
N LYS A 37 23.70 -13.93 -5.21
CA LYS A 37 24.23 -13.81 -3.85
C LYS A 37 23.57 -14.80 -2.91
N ILE A 38 22.27 -15.06 -3.07
CA ILE A 38 21.54 -16.06 -2.28
C ILE A 38 21.99 -17.47 -2.64
N GLU A 39 22.20 -17.77 -3.93
CA GLU A 39 22.76 -19.07 -4.37
C GLU A 39 24.13 -19.35 -3.72
N PHE A 40 24.95 -18.31 -3.55
CA PHE A 40 26.23 -18.43 -2.88
C PHE A 40 26.11 -18.51 -1.35
N ALA A 41 25.24 -17.69 -0.75
CA ALA A 41 24.98 -17.68 0.68
C ALA A 41 23.56 -17.20 1.00
N ASP A 42 22.73 -18.10 1.52
CA ASP A 42 21.37 -17.78 1.95
C ASP A 42 21.39 -17.16 3.36
N THR A 43 21.56 -15.84 3.42
CA THR A 43 21.64 -15.08 4.69
C THR A 43 20.45 -14.14 4.82
N TYR A 44 20.12 -13.75 6.05
CA TYR A 44 19.10 -12.74 6.35
C TYR A 44 19.29 -11.47 5.49
N ALA A 45 20.51 -10.93 5.45
CA ALA A 45 20.80 -9.72 4.68
C ALA A 45 20.59 -9.91 3.17
N ASN A 46 21.05 -11.03 2.60
CA ASN A 46 20.87 -11.30 1.17
C ASN A 46 19.38 -11.48 0.80
N ARG A 47 18.60 -12.15 1.66
CA ARG A 47 17.15 -12.32 1.49
C ARG A 47 16.42 -10.99 1.58
N LEU A 48 16.79 -10.15 2.55
CA LEU A 48 16.18 -8.84 2.74
C LEU A 48 16.46 -7.92 1.54
N ASP A 49 17.71 -7.86 1.09
CA ASP A 49 18.09 -7.06 -0.09
C ASP A 49 17.30 -7.49 -1.34
N LEU A 50 17.11 -8.80 -1.54
CA LEU A 50 16.33 -9.32 -2.66
C LEU A 50 14.84 -9.02 -2.51
N ALA A 51 14.29 -9.14 -1.30
CA ALA A 51 12.89 -8.81 -1.02
C ALA A 51 12.59 -7.34 -1.32
N ASP A 52 13.44 -6.42 -0.84
CA ASP A 52 13.33 -4.99 -1.10
C ASP A 52 13.43 -4.69 -2.61
N ALA A 53 14.34 -5.36 -3.33
CA ALA A 53 14.46 -5.20 -4.78
C ALA A 53 13.22 -5.68 -5.55
N TYR A 54 12.58 -6.77 -5.11
CA TYR A 54 11.30 -7.21 -5.70
C TYR A 54 10.15 -6.26 -5.36
N PHE A 55 10.11 -5.74 -4.13
CA PHE A 55 9.11 -4.75 -3.72
C PHE A 55 9.20 -3.47 -4.57
N GLU A 56 10.41 -2.97 -4.83
CA GLU A 56 10.66 -1.78 -5.67
C GLU A 56 10.08 -1.91 -7.09
N ILE A 57 10.07 -3.12 -7.65
CA ILE A 57 9.53 -3.40 -8.99
C ILE A 57 8.10 -3.96 -8.96
N GLN A 58 7.42 -3.89 -7.80
CA GLN A 58 6.05 -4.36 -7.61
C GLN A 58 5.87 -5.87 -7.85
N ALA A 59 6.94 -6.66 -7.74
CA ALA A 59 6.90 -8.12 -7.78
C ALA A 59 6.54 -8.67 -6.39
N TYR A 60 5.34 -8.32 -5.90
CA TYR A 60 4.96 -8.49 -4.50
C TYR A 60 4.98 -9.95 -4.03
N GLN A 61 4.57 -10.92 -4.84
CA GLN A 61 4.64 -12.33 -4.47
C GLN A 61 6.09 -12.78 -4.20
N ASN A 62 7.05 -12.33 -5.02
CA ASN A 62 8.47 -12.63 -4.83
C ASN A 62 9.04 -11.90 -3.62
N ALA A 63 8.60 -10.67 -3.37
CA ALA A 63 8.97 -9.91 -2.18
C ALA A 63 8.49 -10.62 -0.92
N ILE A 64 7.21 -11.01 -0.87
CA ILE A 64 6.60 -11.77 0.24
C ILE A 64 7.40 -13.03 0.54
N PHE A 65 7.68 -13.86 -0.47
CA PHE A 65 8.47 -15.09 -0.29
C PHE A 65 9.81 -14.82 0.40
N ASN A 66 10.54 -13.78 -0.02
CA ASN A 66 11.84 -13.49 0.57
C ASN A 66 11.74 -12.83 1.95
N TYR A 67 10.76 -11.96 2.21
CA TYR A 67 10.53 -11.44 3.56
C TYR A 67 10.11 -12.55 4.54
N GLU A 68 9.23 -13.48 4.14
CA GLU A 68 8.87 -14.62 4.97
C GLU A 68 10.10 -15.48 5.31
N LYS A 69 11.01 -15.67 4.36
CA LYS A 69 12.30 -16.35 4.61
C LYS A 69 13.16 -15.63 5.64
N THR A 70 13.16 -14.30 5.67
CA THR A 70 13.90 -13.55 6.71
C THR A 70 13.37 -13.79 8.12
N LEU A 71 12.10 -14.18 8.27
CA LEU A 71 11.48 -14.48 9.57
C LEU A 71 11.88 -15.85 10.14
N GLU A 72 12.58 -16.69 9.37
CA GLU A 72 13.14 -17.97 9.86
C GLU A 72 14.36 -17.74 10.78
N ASP A 73 14.98 -16.56 10.74
CA ASP A 73 16.06 -16.16 11.64
C ASP A 73 15.47 -15.55 12.93
N GLU A 74 15.51 -16.30 14.03
CA GLU A 74 14.98 -15.88 15.33
C GLU A 74 15.87 -14.86 16.08
N VAL A 75 17.08 -14.55 15.56
CA VAL A 75 18.01 -13.62 16.20
C VAL A 75 17.75 -12.18 15.76
N GLN A 76 17.33 -11.97 14.50
CA GLN A 76 17.14 -10.64 13.93
C GLN A 76 15.78 -10.04 14.33
N ASN A 77 15.72 -8.71 14.37
CA ASN A 77 14.47 -8.01 14.63
C ASN A 77 13.51 -8.14 13.44
N ALA A 78 12.39 -8.83 13.65
CA ALA A 78 11.36 -9.09 12.65
C ALA A 78 10.48 -7.88 12.28
N THR A 79 10.59 -6.74 12.98
CA THR A 79 9.69 -5.59 12.77
C THR A 79 9.67 -5.12 11.32
N TYR A 80 10.83 -4.90 10.71
CA TYR A 80 10.89 -4.40 9.33
C TYR A 80 10.30 -5.39 8.32
N ALA A 81 10.60 -6.69 8.46
CA ALA A 81 10.03 -7.72 7.61
C ALA A 81 8.50 -7.80 7.77
N ASN A 82 7.97 -7.74 8.99
CA ASN A 82 6.52 -7.71 9.23
C ASN A 82 5.87 -6.46 8.62
N GLN A 83 6.47 -5.27 8.74
CA GLN A 83 5.96 -4.05 8.09
C GLN A 83 5.86 -4.20 6.57
N LYS A 84 6.93 -4.73 5.95
CA LYS A 84 6.96 -4.99 4.51
C LYS A 84 5.99 -6.07 4.08
N LEU A 85 5.76 -7.09 4.91
CA LEU A 85 4.76 -8.12 4.66
C LEU A 85 3.35 -7.57 4.73
N VAL A 86 3.04 -6.68 5.70
CA VAL A 86 1.76 -5.95 5.73
C VAL A 86 1.54 -5.21 4.41
N GLN A 87 2.51 -4.41 3.98
CA GLN A 87 2.38 -3.65 2.73
C GLN A 87 2.27 -4.56 1.50
N SER A 88 3.12 -5.59 1.39
CA SER A 88 3.14 -6.45 0.20
C SER A 88 1.88 -7.30 0.07
N ASN A 89 1.36 -7.83 1.18
CA ASN A 89 0.11 -8.60 1.17
C ASN A 89 -1.09 -7.71 0.87
N PHE A 90 -1.06 -6.44 1.30
CA PHE A 90 -2.12 -5.48 0.98
C PHE A 90 -2.20 -5.22 -0.53
N GLU A 91 -1.06 -5.07 -1.22
CA GLU A 91 -1.02 -4.84 -2.68
C GLU A 91 -1.52 -6.04 -3.52
N ILE A 92 -1.57 -7.24 -2.93
CA ILE A 92 -2.13 -8.45 -3.58
C ILE A 92 -3.49 -8.85 -3.00
N GLU A 93 -4.09 -7.99 -2.17
CA GLU A 93 -5.40 -8.17 -1.52
C GLU A 93 -5.49 -9.43 -0.62
N ASP A 94 -4.36 -9.92 -0.09
CA ASP A 94 -4.35 -10.98 0.92
C ASP A 94 -4.57 -10.40 2.32
N PHE A 95 -5.82 -9.99 2.58
CA PHE A 95 -6.20 -9.29 3.81
C PHE A 95 -6.05 -10.14 5.07
N GLU A 96 -6.18 -11.47 4.98
CA GLU A 96 -5.91 -12.38 6.10
C GLU A 96 -4.43 -12.30 6.52
N LYS A 97 -3.51 -12.31 5.55
CA LYS A 97 -2.07 -12.13 5.82
C LYS A 97 -1.73 -10.72 6.28
N VAL A 98 -2.40 -9.69 5.76
CA VAL A 98 -2.24 -8.30 6.25
C VAL A 98 -2.53 -8.25 7.76
N ILE A 99 -3.68 -8.79 8.18
CA ILE A 99 -4.06 -8.86 9.60
C ILE A 99 -3.04 -9.65 10.40
N PHE A 100 -2.67 -10.85 9.92
CA PHE A 100 -1.71 -11.71 10.61
C PHE A 100 -0.37 -11.03 10.89
N TYR A 101 0.19 -10.32 9.90
CA TYR A 101 1.49 -9.64 10.08
C TYR A 101 1.35 -8.31 10.85
N ALA A 102 0.25 -7.58 10.70
CA ALA A 102 0.00 -6.35 11.45
C ALA A 102 -0.13 -6.63 12.96
N GLU A 103 -0.82 -7.71 13.34
CA GLU A 103 -0.98 -8.16 14.72
C GLU A 103 0.36 -8.37 15.45
N LYS A 104 1.42 -8.75 14.73
CA LYS A 104 2.76 -8.94 15.31
C LYS A 104 3.47 -7.64 15.66
N ILE A 105 3.09 -6.53 15.03
CA ILE A 105 3.76 -5.23 15.18
C ILE A 105 2.84 -4.14 15.76
N LYS A 106 1.54 -4.40 15.93
CA LYS A 106 0.57 -3.36 16.33
C LYS A 106 0.80 -2.74 17.71
N ALA A 107 1.51 -3.45 18.59
CA ALA A 107 1.88 -2.95 19.92
C ALA A 107 3.08 -1.97 19.89
N LEU A 108 3.76 -1.86 18.75
CA LEU A 108 4.94 -1.01 18.61
C LEU A 108 4.55 0.46 18.41
N PRO A 109 5.26 1.42 19.02
CA PRO A 109 4.97 2.85 18.84
C PRO A 109 5.02 3.30 17.37
N GLU A 110 5.94 2.76 16.57
CA GLU A 110 6.09 3.07 15.15
C GLU A 110 4.92 2.58 14.28
N PHE A 111 4.08 1.67 14.78
CA PHE A 111 2.87 1.26 14.08
C PHE A 111 1.81 2.37 14.11
N LYS A 112 1.80 3.22 15.14
CA LYS A 112 0.77 4.24 15.29
C LYS A 112 0.84 5.29 14.19
N ALA A 113 -0.29 5.55 13.53
CA ALA A 113 -0.43 6.46 12.39
C ALA A 113 0.52 6.12 11.22
N SER A 114 0.85 4.83 11.07
CA SER A 114 1.70 4.33 9.99
C SER A 114 0.87 3.86 8.80
N LYS A 115 1.55 3.61 7.66
CA LYS A 115 0.92 2.99 6.49
C LYS A 115 0.44 1.57 6.83
N GLU A 116 1.15 0.85 7.70
CA GLU A 116 0.81 -0.49 8.13
C GLU A 116 -0.49 -0.52 8.95
N GLN A 117 -0.68 0.44 9.87
CA GLN A 117 -1.94 0.57 10.61
C GLN A 117 -3.10 0.90 9.68
N PHE A 118 -2.86 1.75 8.68
CA PHE A 118 -3.87 2.06 7.67
C PHE A 118 -4.26 0.82 6.85
N CYS A 119 -3.28 0.03 6.37
CA CYS A 119 -3.52 -1.23 5.67
C CYS A 119 -4.27 -2.24 6.56
N TYR A 120 -3.91 -2.30 7.85
CA TYR A 120 -4.60 -3.15 8.84
C TYR A 120 -6.07 -2.76 9.01
N GLY A 121 -6.38 -1.47 9.10
CA GLY A 121 -7.76 -0.97 9.15
C GLY A 121 -8.58 -1.36 7.92
N LEU A 122 -8.02 -1.19 6.73
CA LEU A 122 -8.68 -1.60 5.48
C LEU A 122 -8.87 -3.12 5.38
N ALA A 123 -7.89 -3.91 5.85
CA ALA A 123 -8.01 -5.36 5.91
C ALA A 123 -9.11 -5.80 6.89
N LEU A 124 -9.22 -5.16 8.05
CA LEU A 124 -10.33 -5.41 8.99
C LEU A 124 -11.69 -5.10 8.37
N GLN A 125 -11.79 -4.00 7.61
CA GLN A 125 -13.01 -3.66 6.87
C GLN A 125 -13.37 -4.78 5.88
N SER A 126 -12.38 -5.30 5.13
CA SER A 126 -12.61 -6.34 4.12
C SER A 126 -13.21 -7.63 4.68
N ILE A 127 -12.92 -7.95 5.94
CA ILE A 127 -13.45 -9.13 6.64
C ILE A 127 -14.70 -8.82 7.50
N GLY A 128 -15.22 -7.59 7.44
CA GLY A 128 -16.44 -7.18 8.13
C GLY A 128 -16.26 -6.72 9.58
N GLU A 129 -15.02 -6.54 10.05
CA GLU A 129 -14.71 -6.04 11.39
C GLU A 129 -14.77 -4.51 11.46
N ILE A 130 -15.93 -3.94 11.13
CA ILE A 130 -16.12 -2.51 10.81
C ILE A 130 -15.75 -1.58 11.98
N GLU A 131 -16.14 -1.90 13.21
CA GLU A 131 -15.83 -1.05 14.38
C GLU A 131 -14.33 -0.96 14.66
N LYS A 132 -13.62 -2.09 14.48
CA LYS A 132 -12.16 -2.13 14.61
C LYS A 132 -11.50 -1.39 13.47
N ALA A 133 -11.96 -1.61 12.23
CA ALA A 133 -11.47 -0.92 11.05
C ALA A 133 -11.51 0.60 11.23
N GLU A 134 -12.66 1.13 11.67
CA GLU A 134 -12.80 2.57 11.91
C GLU A 134 -11.79 3.10 12.93
N THR A 135 -11.59 2.37 14.03
CA THR A 135 -10.64 2.74 15.09
C THR A 135 -9.21 2.86 14.54
N GLU A 136 -8.81 1.89 13.73
CA GLU A 136 -7.47 1.87 13.12
C GLU A 136 -7.31 2.93 12.03
N LEU A 137 -8.30 3.10 11.15
CA LEU A 137 -8.26 4.06 10.04
C LEU A 137 -8.24 5.51 10.54
N LYS A 138 -8.99 5.83 11.61
CA LYS A 138 -9.01 7.17 12.24
C LYS A 138 -7.65 7.67 12.67
N SER A 139 -6.71 6.76 12.98
CA SER A 139 -5.36 7.13 13.42
C SER A 139 -4.56 7.90 12.38
N ILE A 140 -4.90 7.76 11.08
CA ILE A 140 -4.19 8.39 9.98
C ILE A 140 -4.64 9.84 9.75
N ASP A 141 -5.79 10.24 10.31
CA ASP A 141 -6.39 11.54 10.09
C ASP A 141 -5.56 12.63 10.77
N ARG A 142 -4.78 13.34 9.95
CA ARG A 142 -3.91 14.41 10.38
C ARG A 142 -3.94 15.53 9.35
N PRO A 143 -4.25 16.78 9.76
CA PRO A 143 -4.28 17.92 8.88
C PRO A 143 -2.99 18.09 8.07
N TYR A 144 -3.13 18.51 6.83
CA TYR A 144 -2.06 18.76 5.87
C TYR A 144 -1.16 17.54 5.54
N SER A 145 -1.64 16.33 5.81
CA SER A 145 -0.91 15.08 5.55
C SER A 145 -1.84 13.95 5.11
N ASN A 146 -1.25 12.84 4.65
CA ASN A 146 -1.96 11.58 4.39
C ASN A 146 -3.19 11.73 3.47
N TYR A 147 -3.14 12.62 2.47
CA TYR A 147 -4.33 12.99 1.69
C TYR A 147 -5.01 11.78 1.04
N SER A 148 -4.23 10.82 0.54
CA SER A 148 -4.78 9.61 -0.08
C SER A 148 -5.49 8.73 0.94
N GLU A 149 -4.86 8.52 2.10
CA GLU A 149 -5.41 7.73 3.19
C GLU A 149 -6.63 8.41 3.83
N ARG A 150 -6.63 9.74 3.97
CA ARG A 150 -7.76 10.52 4.45
C ARG A 150 -8.94 10.48 3.47
N LEU A 151 -8.69 10.47 2.17
CA LEU A 151 -9.75 10.24 1.17
C LEU A 151 -10.38 8.85 1.34
N GLU A 152 -9.56 7.81 1.53
CA GLU A 152 -10.08 6.46 1.79
C GLU A 152 -10.85 6.36 3.11
N LEU A 153 -10.41 7.06 4.17
CA LEU A 153 -11.19 7.19 5.42
C LEU A 153 -12.54 7.90 5.19
N ALA A 154 -12.57 8.93 4.35
CA ALA A 154 -13.83 9.58 4.01
C ALA A 154 -14.77 8.64 3.25
N LYS A 155 -14.26 7.87 2.27
CA LYS A 155 -15.04 6.84 1.57
C LYS A 155 -15.54 5.76 2.52
N PHE A 156 -14.71 5.35 3.48
CA PHE A 156 -15.12 4.45 4.56
C PHE A 156 -16.35 5.01 5.28
N TYR A 157 -16.34 6.26 5.74
CA TYR A 157 -17.49 6.86 6.40
C TYR A 157 -18.74 6.91 5.51
N LEU A 158 -18.61 7.33 4.25
CA LEU A 158 -19.72 7.41 3.30
C LEU A 158 -20.35 6.03 3.05
N SER A 159 -19.54 4.96 3.03
CA SER A 159 -20.03 3.59 2.82
C SER A 159 -20.67 2.93 4.04
N HIS A 160 -20.58 3.56 5.22
CA HIS A 160 -21.10 3.02 6.49
C HIS A 160 -22.08 3.99 7.18
N ASP A 161 -22.87 4.71 6.38
CA ASP A 161 -23.92 5.63 6.84
C ASP A 161 -23.44 6.79 7.74
N LYS A 162 -22.14 7.10 7.72
CA LYS A 162 -21.55 8.26 8.42
C LYS A 162 -21.31 9.42 7.46
N THR A 163 -22.36 9.79 6.73
CA THR A 163 -22.26 10.78 5.64
C THR A 163 -21.74 12.13 6.12
N GLU A 164 -22.15 12.59 7.30
CA GLU A 164 -21.69 13.86 7.88
C GLU A 164 -20.18 13.85 8.15
N ASP A 165 -19.65 12.78 8.75
CA ASP A 165 -18.22 12.61 9.03
C ASP A 165 -17.40 12.54 7.72
N GLY A 166 -17.91 11.77 6.75
CA GLY A 166 -17.29 11.65 5.42
C GLY A 166 -17.26 12.97 4.68
N GLN A 167 -18.37 13.71 4.65
CA GLN A 167 -18.45 15.02 4.01
C GLN A 167 -17.51 16.03 4.68
N ALA A 168 -17.51 16.09 6.02
CA ALA A 168 -16.66 17.01 6.77
C ALA A 168 -15.17 16.81 6.44
N LEU A 169 -14.72 15.55 6.39
CA LEU A 169 -13.33 15.23 6.05
C LEU A 169 -12.98 15.60 4.60
N LEU A 170 -13.90 15.36 3.65
CA LEU A 170 -13.70 15.76 2.25
C LEU A 170 -13.62 17.28 2.09
N GLU A 171 -14.47 18.03 2.78
CA GLU A 171 -14.43 19.49 2.81
C GLU A 171 -13.14 20.01 3.41
N GLU A 172 -12.64 19.38 4.48
CA GLU A 172 -11.34 19.70 5.08
C GLU A 172 -10.19 19.49 4.07
N ILE A 173 -10.12 18.32 3.43
CA ILE A 173 -9.12 18.02 2.40
C ILE A 173 -9.19 19.05 1.25
N SER A 174 -10.41 19.37 0.77
CA SER A 174 -10.62 20.34 -0.31
C SER A 174 -10.15 21.74 0.11
N ASN A 175 -10.40 22.14 1.35
CA ASN A 175 -9.98 23.43 1.88
C ASN A 175 -8.45 23.51 2.03
N GLU A 176 -7.80 22.47 2.54
CA GLU A 176 -6.33 22.39 2.63
C GLU A 176 -5.67 22.46 1.24
N ALA A 177 -6.25 21.79 0.24
CA ALA A 177 -5.74 21.76 -1.13
C ALA A 177 -5.64 23.15 -1.80
N LYS A 178 -6.47 24.12 -1.37
CA LYS A 178 -6.42 25.52 -1.83
C LYS A 178 -5.09 26.18 -1.52
N TYR A 179 -4.46 25.81 -0.41
CA TYR A 179 -3.22 26.40 0.10
C TYR A 179 -1.96 25.57 -0.19
N MET A 180 -2.09 24.45 -0.91
CA MET A 180 -0.94 23.63 -1.30
C MET A 180 0.04 24.36 -2.22
N THR A 181 1.32 24.02 -2.06
CA THR A 181 2.35 24.37 -3.05
C THR A 181 2.06 23.70 -4.40
N LYS A 182 2.64 24.25 -5.48
CA LYS A 182 2.51 23.64 -6.83
C LYS A 182 3.02 22.19 -6.86
N GLN A 183 4.08 21.89 -6.11
CA GLN A 183 4.62 20.52 -6.04
C GLN A 183 3.65 19.57 -5.35
N ASN A 184 3.10 19.95 -4.19
CA ASN A 184 2.14 19.11 -3.46
C ASN A 184 0.85 18.94 -4.24
N ARG A 185 0.35 20.00 -4.89
CA ARG A 185 -0.84 19.90 -5.76
C ARG A 185 -0.63 18.94 -6.93
N ARG A 186 0.60 18.87 -7.48
CA ARG A 186 0.94 17.89 -8.52
C ARG A 186 0.99 16.47 -7.94
N LEU A 187 1.58 16.30 -6.76
CA LEU A 187 1.70 15.01 -6.08
C LEU A 187 0.32 14.41 -5.76
N PHE A 188 -0.59 15.22 -5.19
CA PHE A 188 -1.93 14.79 -4.75
C PHE A 188 -3.04 15.09 -5.76
N ARG A 189 -2.70 15.33 -7.03
CA ARG A 189 -3.67 15.75 -8.05
C ARG A 189 -4.84 14.78 -8.19
N LYS A 190 -4.55 13.47 -8.20
CA LYS A 190 -5.58 12.43 -8.33
C LYS A 190 -6.54 12.47 -7.15
N THR A 191 -6.00 12.45 -5.93
CA THR A 191 -6.74 12.54 -4.68
C THR A 191 -7.65 13.76 -4.63
N ILE A 192 -7.13 14.96 -4.93
CA ILE A 192 -7.93 16.20 -4.89
C ILE A 192 -9.05 16.17 -5.93
N THR A 193 -8.76 15.66 -7.14
CA THR A 193 -9.77 15.55 -8.20
C THR A 193 -10.93 14.66 -7.76
N GLU A 194 -10.62 13.55 -7.10
CA GLU A 194 -11.62 12.61 -6.60
C GLU A 194 -12.43 13.19 -5.43
N VAL A 195 -11.77 13.87 -4.48
CA VAL A 195 -12.46 14.60 -3.39
C VAL A 195 -13.48 15.58 -3.95
N GLU A 196 -13.10 16.39 -4.94
CA GLU A 196 -13.99 17.37 -5.58
C GLU A 196 -15.13 16.72 -6.37
N GLN A 197 -14.92 15.51 -6.88
CA GLN A 197 -15.98 14.76 -7.57
C GLN A 197 -17.01 14.23 -6.58
N ILE A 198 -16.56 13.61 -5.48
CA ILE A 198 -17.45 13.07 -4.45
C ILE A 198 -18.29 14.19 -3.83
N LEU A 199 -17.67 15.33 -3.47
CA LEU A 199 -18.38 16.48 -2.91
C LEU A 199 -19.48 17.07 -3.80
N LYS A 200 -19.42 16.86 -5.12
CA LYS A 200 -20.49 17.30 -6.05
C LYS A 200 -21.67 16.35 -6.12
N THR A 201 -21.50 15.12 -5.62
CA THR A 201 -22.51 14.07 -5.65
C THR A 201 -23.26 13.90 -4.33
N LEU A 202 -22.72 14.47 -3.25
CA LEU A 202 -23.37 14.61 -1.94
C LEU A 202 -24.37 15.79 -1.98
#